data_AF-A0A385I5U9-F1
#
_entry.id   AF-A0A385I5U9-F1
#
_cell.length_a   1.000
_cell.length_b   1.000
_cell.length_c   1.000
_cell.angle_alpha   90.00
_cell.angle_beta   90.00
_cell.angle_gamma   90.00
#
_symmetry.space_group_name_H-M   'P 1'
#
loop_
_entity.id
_entity.type
_entity.pdbx_description
1 polymer ?
#
loop_
_entity_poly.entity_id
_entity_poly.type
_entity_poly.pdbx_seq_one_letter_code
_entity_poly.pdbx_strand_id
1 'polypeptide(L)'
;LLEPHIQVLAKHIKKSQGKVFDIQDLFYRFTVDSSSEFLFGVSVDTLKDSSIGYPPSTDDVAGKHDFADAFNYSQNYVANRSVLQNLYWLLNGKKFKKNNKIVQNFADYYVNRALNMSDDELEKHSAGGYIFLYELVKQTRDPIIIRNQALNIMVAGRDTTAGLLSFLFYELARHPDVWKKLKEEIDLNFGRGEDSRVDEITFESLKKCEYLKAVINEALRLYPAVAINFRMATKNTTLPRGGGENEQSPILVRKGQVVAYCCVSTHRY
;
A
#
# COMPACT_ATOMS: atom_id res chain seq x y z
N LEU A 1 -3.01 10.31 12.09
CA LEU A 1 -1.96 9.51 11.43
C LEU A 1 -1.62 10.02 10.03
N LEU A 2 -2.58 10.16 9.10
CA LEU A 2 -2.26 10.47 7.70
C LEU A 2 -1.94 11.95 7.42
N GLU A 3 -2.57 12.88 8.13
CA GLU A 3 -2.45 14.32 7.84
C GLU A 3 -1.01 14.85 7.85
N PRO A 4 -0.15 14.53 8.85
CA PRO A 4 1.24 14.98 8.83
C PRO A 4 1.98 14.58 7.55
N HIS A 5 1.78 13.34 7.07
CA HIS A 5 2.38 12.84 5.82
C HIS A 5 1.85 13.58 4.60
N ILE A 6 0.55 13.89 4.56
CA ILE A 6 -0.06 14.68 3.49
C ILE A 6 0.53 16.10 3.45
N GLN A 7 0.80 16.71 4.61
CA GLN A 7 1.42 18.04 4.65
C GLN A 7 2.86 18.03 4.11
N VAL A 8 3.64 16.98 4.39
CA VAL A 8 4.99 16.82 3.81
C VAL A 8 4.90 16.60 2.29
N LEU A 9 3.99 15.73 1.83
CA LEU A 9 3.71 15.51 0.42
C LEU A 9 3.32 16.82 -0.30
N ALA A 10 2.45 17.63 0.32
CA ALA A 10 2.00 18.91 -0.23
C ALA A 10 3.15 19.91 -0.39
N LYS A 11 4.19 19.87 0.47
CA LYS A 11 5.39 20.71 0.29
C LYS A 11 6.15 20.36 -0.98
N HIS A 12 6.29 19.07 -1.32
CA HIS A 12 6.88 18.63 -2.59
C HIS A 12 6.08 19.12 -3.79
N ILE A 13 4.75 19.01 -3.72
CA ILE A 13 3.86 19.49 -4.79
C ILE A 13 4.01 21.01 -4.95
N LYS A 14 3.98 21.80 -3.86
CA LYS A 14 4.14 23.26 -3.91
C LYS A 14 5.50 23.69 -4.46
N LYS A 15 6.56 22.95 -4.13
CA LYS A 15 7.93 23.19 -4.63
C LYS A 15 8.02 23.10 -6.15
N SER A 16 7.16 22.33 -6.82
CA SER A 16 7.13 22.26 -8.29
C SER A 16 6.80 23.61 -8.95
N GLN A 17 6.15 24.53 -8.23
CA GLN A 17 5.73 25.85 -8.73
C GLN A 17 4.94 25.77 -10.05
N GLY A 18 4.12 24.73 -10.21
CA GLY A 18 3.31 24.50 -11.41
C GLY A 18 4.06 23.89 -12.59
N LYS A 19 5.35 23.55 -12.44
CA LYS A 19 6.10 22.78 -13.45
C LYS A 19 5.67 21.31 -13.42
N VAL A 20 5.91 20.60 -14.53
CA VAL A 20 5.68 19.15 -14.63
C VAL A 20 6.63 18.42 -13.68
N PHE A 21 6.09 17.45 -12.94
CA PHE A 21 6.83 16.57 -12.05
C PHE A 21 6.18 15.18 -12.02
N ASP A 22 6.92 14.19 -11.51
CA ASP A 22 6.40 12.86 -11.30
C ASP A 22 5.75 12.74 -9.90
N ILE A 23 4.43 12.60 -9.87
CA ILE A 23 3.66 12.42 -8.63
C ILE A 23 3.65 10.96 -8.15
N GLN A 24 3.96 9.99 -9.03
CA GLN A 24 3.94 8.58 -8.69
C GLN A 24 4.99 8.27 -7.61
N ASP A 25 6.23 8.73 -7.79
CA ASP A 25 7.30 8.58 -6.79
C ASP A 25 6.86 9.11 -5.42
N LEU A 26 6.22 10.28 -5.40
CA LEU A 26 5.73 10.90 -4.17
C LEU A 26 4.62 10.07 -3.50
N PHE A 27 3.73 9.43 -4.27
CA PHE A 27 2.73 8.52 -3.69
C PHE A 27 3.36 7.25 -3.11
N TYR A 28 4.41 6.70 -3.73
CA TYR A 28 5.13 5.55 -3.17
C TYR A 28 5.90 5.91 -1.89
N ARG A 29 6.47 7.12 -1.80
CA ARG A 29 7.09 7.66 -0.58
C ARG A 29 6.05 7.93 0.51
N PHE A 30 4.93 8.57 0.15
CA PHE A 30 3.81 8.83 1.07
C PHE A 30 3.25 7.54 1.69
N THR A 31 3.01 6.52 0.87
CA THR A 31 2.42 5.27 1.34
C THR A 31 3.39 4.43 2.16
N VAL A 32 4.70 4.44 1.88
CA VAL A 32 5.68 3.75 2.74
C VAL A 32 5.84 4.46 4.08
N ASP A 33 5.85 5.79 4.10
CA ASP A 33 5.96 6.60 5.32
C ASP A 33 4.76 6.42 6.25
N SER A 34 3.55 6.48 5.68
CA SER A 34 2.31 6.28 6.45
C SER A 34 2.11 4.82 6.88
N SER A 35 2.43 3.85 6.02
CA SER A 35 2.30 2.42 6.36
C SER A 35 3.33 1.99 7.41
N SER A 36 4.57 2.48 7.33
CA SER A 36 5.57 2.20 8.36
C SER A 36 5.17 2.76 9.72
N GLU A 37 4.61 3.99 9.76
CA GLU A 37 4.13 4.56 11.01
C GLU A 37 2.94 3.78 11.59
N PHE A 38 1.97 3.41 10.76
CA PHE A 38 0.85 2.56 11.18
C PHE A 38 1.30 1.20 11.71
N LEU A 39 2.26 0.57 11.03
CA LEU A 39 2.66 -0.80 11.32
C LEU A 39 3.63 -0.89 12.49
N PHE A 40 4.66 -0.07 12.48
CA PHE A 40 5.80 -0.13 13.40
C PHE A 40 5.82 1.01 14.42
N GLY A 41 4.88 1.95 14.35
CA GLY A 41 4.85 3.15 15.19
C GLY A 41 5.87 4.22 14.79
N VAL A 42 6.55 4.04 13.66
CA VAL A 42 7.64 4.90 13.18
C VAL A 42 7.60 5.05 11.66
N SER A 43 7.72 6.28 11.17
CA SER A 43 7.88 6.52 9.74
C SER A 43 9.32 6.28 9.29
N VAL A 44 9.50 5.77 8.08
CA VAL A 44 10.81 5.73 7.40
C VAL A 44 11.23 7.09 6.83
N ASP A 45 10.35 8.09 6.90
CA ASP A 45 10.61 9.51 6.57
C ASP A 45 11.16 9.73 5.15
N THR A 46 10.79 8.87 4.20
CA THR A 46 11.24 8.97 2.82
C THR A 46 10.80 10.26 2.15
N LEU A 47 9.69 10.89 2.56
CA LEU A 47 9.25 12.19 2.06
C LEU A 47 10.03 13.38 2.64
N LYS A 48 10.70 13.23 3.79
CA LYS A 48 11.43 14.34 4.42
C LYS A 48 12.82 14.46 3.81
N ASP A 49 13.07 15.57 3.13
CA ASP A 49 14.40 15.88 2.62
C ASP A 49 14.71 17.39 2.66
N SER A 50 15.99 17.72 2.48
CA SER A 50 16.51 19.09 2.54
C SER A 50 15.87 20.02 1.52
N SER A 51 15.35 19.47 0.43
CA SER A 51 14.78 20.26 -0.67
C SER A 51 13.41 20.85 -0.34
N ILE A 52 12.74 20.35 0.71
CA ILE A 52 11.51 20.92 1.28
C ILE A 52 11.72 21.44 2.72
N GLY A 53 12.97 21.70 3.10
CA GLY A 53 13.34 22.36 4.36
C GLY A 53 13.36 21.45 5.58
N TYR A 54 13.42 20.12 5.41
CA TYR A 54 13.65 19.21 6.54
C TYR A 54 15.16 18.94 6.70
N PRO A 55 15.67 18.90 7.95
CA PRO A 55 17.04 18.47 8.17
C PRO A 55 17.21 17.02 7.69
N PRO A 56 18.45 16.60 7.32
CA PRO A 56 18.74 15.19 7.12
C PRO A 56 18.27 14.40 8.35
N SER A 57 17.59 13.27 8.14
CA SER A 57 17.17 12.43 9.26
C SER A 57 18.42 12.02 10.06
N THR A 58 18.45 12.42 11.33
CA THR A 58 19.53 12.10 12.28
C THR A 58 19.30 10.78 12.99
N ASP A 59 18.17 10.12 12.71
CA ASP A 59 17.81 8.84 13.29
C ASP A 59 18.60 7.73 12.59
N ASP A 60 19.79 7.41 13.11
CA ASP A 60 20.56 6.23 12.71
C ASP A 60 19.93 4.94 13.29
N VAL A 61 18.63 4.77 13.04
CA VAL A 61 17.96 3.50 13.34
C VAL A 61 18.36 2.53 12.24
N ALA A 62 19.07 1.47 12.63
CA ALA A 62 19.65 0.50 11.72
C ALA A 62 18.65 0.05 10.64
N GLY A 63 18.99 0.35 9.38
CA GLY A 63 18.23 -0.07 8.20
C GLY A 63 17.10 0.86 7.78
N LYS A 64 16.77 1.95 8.50
CA LYS A 64 15.71 2.91 8.12
C LYS A 64 15.97 3.55 6.75
N HIS A 65 17.21 3.97 6.48
CA HIS A 65 17.58 4.61 5.21
C HIS A 65 17.56 3.64 4.02
N ASP A 66 18.10 2.44 4.20
CA ASP A 66 18.18 1.44 3.12
C ASP A 66 16.86 0.68 2.92
N PHE A 67 15.91 0.82 3.85
CA PHE A 67 14.68 0.03 3.87
C PHE A 67 13.86 0.21 2.59
N ALA A 68 13.57 1.44 2.20
CA ALA A 68 12.68 1.72 1.08
C ALA A 68 13.24 1.18 -0.25
N ASP A 69 14.54 1.36 -0.49
CA ASP A 69 15.23 0.87 -1.68
C ASP A 69 15.33 -0.66 -1.70
N ALA A 70 15.69 -1.26 -0.55
CA ALA A 70 15.75 -2.71 -0.43
C ALA A 70 14.36 -3.34 -0.61
N PHE A 71 13.33 -2.74 -0.02
CA PHE A 71 11.95 -3.15 -0.16
C PHE A 71 11.50 -3.07 -1.62
N ASN A 72 11.70 -1.93 -2.29
CA ASN A 72 11.42 -1.76 -3.72
C ASN A 72 12.09 -2.82 -4.60
N TYR A 73 13.38 -3.09 -4.34
CA TYR A 73 14.11 -4.11 -5.07
C TYR A 73 13.48 -5.50 -4.85
N SER A 74 13.21 -5.84 -3.60
CA SER A 74 12.63 -7.15 -3.25
C SER A 74 11.24 -7.33 -3.85
N GLN A 75 10.39 -6.29 -3.84
CA GLN A 75 9.04 -6.33 -4.39
C GLN A 75 9.01 -6.56 -5.91
N ASN A 76 9.81 -5.80 -6.66
CA ASN A 76 9.96 -6.00 -8.11
C ASN A 76 10.44 -7.43 -8.44
N TYR A 77 11.31 -7.97 -7.59
CA TYR A 77 11.83 -9.31 -7.78
C TYR A 77 10.80 -10.39 -7.42
N VAL A 78 9.98 -10.18 -6.39
CA VAL A 78 8.84 -11.05 -6.05
C VAL A 78 7.82 -11.10 -7.18
N ALA A 79 7.53 -9.97 -7.84
CA ALA A 79 6.65 -9.96 -9.01
C ALA A 79 7.16 -10.87 -10.13
N ASN A 80 8.47 -10.82 -10.43
CA ASN A 80 9.10 -11.71 -11.40
C ASN A 80 9.08 -13.19 -10.96
N ARG A 81 9.26 -13.46 -9.66
CA ARG A 81 9.14 -14.82 -9.10
C ARG A 81 7.72 -15.38 -9.27
N SER A 82 6.69 -14.56 -9.10
CA SER A 82 5.30 -14.95 -9.31
C SER A 82 5.03 -15.38 -10.76
N VAL A 83 5.69 -14.75 -11.74
CA VAL A 83 5.59 -15.15 -13.16
C VAL A 83 6.22 -16.51 -13.41
N LEU A 84 7.35 -16.82 -12.77
CA LEU A 84 8.05 -18.10 -12.97
C LEU A 84 7.44 -19.29 -12.22
N GLN A 85 6.47 -19.07 -11.33
CA GLN A 85 5.76 -20.14 -10.60
C GLN A 85 6.76 -21.13 -9.97
N ASN A 86 6.70 -22.42 -10.33
CA ASN A 86 7.59 -23.46 -9.78
C ASN A 86 9.08 -23.27 -10.10
N LEU A 87 9.42 -22.39 -11.05
CA LEU A 87 10.78 -22.04 -11.41
C LEU A 87 11.27 -20.76 -10.71
N TYR A 88 10.55 -20.24 -9.71
CA TYR A 88 10.90 -18.99 -9.00
C TYR A 88 12.33 -18.99 -8.46
N TRP A 89 12.88 -20.16 -8.13
CA TRP A 89 14.18 -20.31 -7.50
C TRP A 89 15.35 -19.96 -8.44
N LEU A 90 15.14 -19.96 -9.75
CA LEU A 90 16.11 -19.48 -10.74
C LEU A 90 16.44 -18.00 -10.54
N LEU A 91 15.47 -17.25 -10.04
CA LEU A 91 15.61 -15.85 -9.64
C LEU A 91 15.88 -15.79 -8.14
N ASN A 92 16.92 -16.43 -7.59
CA ASN A 92 17.31 -16.25 -6.19
C ASN A 92 18.75 -15.73 -6.06
N GLY A 93 19.03 -14.61 -6.73
CA GLY A 93 20.36 -13.99 -6.75
C GLY A 93 20.85 -13.45 -5.39
N LYS A 94 22.16 -13.26 -5.25
CA LYS A 94 22.79 -12.70 -4.03
C LYS A 94 22.23 -11.32 -3.65
N LYS A 95 21.97 -10.46 -4.65
CA LYS A 95 21.38 -9.12 -4.44
C LYS A 95 19.99 -9.18 -3.80
N PHE A 96 19.14 -10.13 -4.23
CA PHE A 96 17.83 -10.35 -3.63
C PHE A 96 17.93 -10.80 -2.17
N LYS A 97 18.82 -11.76 -1.88
CA LYS A 97 19.07 -12.21 -0.50
C LYS A 97 19.57 -11.07 0.40
N LYS A 98 20.46 -10.20 -0.12
CA LYS A 98 20.94 -9.01 0.60
C LYS A 98 19.78 -8.06 0.94
N ASN A 99 18.96 -7.69 -0.05
CA ASN A 99 17.84 -6.77 0.15
C ASN A 99 16.77 -7.34 1.09
N ASN A 100 16.44 -8.64 0.98
CA ASN A 100 15.55 -9.30 1.94
C ASN A 100 16.10 -9.25 3.37
N LYS A 101 17.42 -9.38 3.55
CA LYS A 101 18.03 -9.27 4.88
C LYS A 101 17.94 -7.85 5.44
N ILE A 102 18.07 -6.81 4.61
CA ILE A 102 17.86 -5.42 5.04
C ILE A 102 16.41 -5.22 5.51
N VAL A 103 15.44 -5.65 4.71
CA VAL A 103 14.00 -5.57 5.05
C VAL A 103 13.67 -6.34 6.34
N GLN A 104 14.21 -7.56 6.47
CA GLN A 104 14.03 -8.38 7.67
C GLN A 104 14.65 -7.75 8.90
N ASN A 105 15.91 -7.28 8.81
CA ASN A 105 16.60 -6.63 9.93
C ASN A 105 15.85 -5.40 10.45
N PHE A 106 15.32 -4.57 9.54
CA PHE A 106 14.50 -3.42 9.89
C PHE A 106 13.27 -3.86 10.70
N ALA A 107 12.50 -4.82 10.19
CA ALA A 107 11.31 -5.29 10.89
C ALA A 107 11.65 -6.02 12.21
N ASP A 108 12.69 -6.86 12.22
CA ASP A 108 13.16 -7.58 13.41
C ASP A 108 13.59 -6.62 14.52
N TYR A 109 14.18 -5.46 14.20
CA TYR A 109 14.52 -4.44 15.19
C TYR A 109 13.29 -3.97 15.97
N TYR A 110 12.22 -3.57 15.26
CA TYR A 110 10.99 -3.11 15.91
C TYR A 110 10.23 -4.24 16.59
N VAL A 111 10.19 -5.43 15.99
CA VAL A 111 9.59 -6.63 16.61
C VAL A 111 10.26 -6.94 17.93
N ASN A 112 11.59 -7.01 17.98
CA ASN A 112 12.33 -7.29 19.21
C ASN A 112 12.11 -6.19 20.26
N ARG A 113 12.06 -4.92 19.85
CA ARG A 113 11.74 -3.81 20.75
C ARG A 113 10.34 -3.97 21.35
N ALA A 114 9.33 -4.26 20.53
CA ALA A 114 7.96 -4.47 20.99
C ALA A 114 7.83 -5.72 21.87
N LEU A 115 8.57 -6.79 21.57
CA LEU A 115 8.59 -8.00 22.39
C LEU A 115 9.19 -7.76 23.77
N ASN A 116 10.11 -6.81 23.91
CA ASN A 116 10.74 -6.49 25.20
C ASN A 116 9.95 -5.48 26.04
N MET A 117 8.83 -4.96 25.53
CA MET A 117 7.91 -4.11 26.28
C MET A 117 6.93 -4.99 27.07
N SER A 118 6.53 -4.50 28.24
CA SER A 118 5.39 -5.02 29.00
C SER A 118 4.06 -4.66 28.34
N ASP A 119 2.99 -5.38 28.68
CA ASP A 119 1.66 -5.12 28.13
C ASP A 119 1.17 -3.71 28.46
N ASP A 120 1.45 -3.20 29.67
CA ASP A 120 1.12 -1.82 30.06
C ASP A 120 1.86 -0.77 29.23
N GLU A 121 3.12 -1.02 28.87
CA GLU A 121 3.88 -0.14 27.98
C GLU A 121 3.33 -0.15 26.56
N LEU A 122 2.94 -1.32 26.05
CA LEU A 122 2.31 -1.45 24.73
C LEU A 122 0.98 -0.69 24.70
N GLU A 123 0.13 -0.84 25.73
CA GLU A 123 -1.12 -0.09 25.83
C GLU A 123 -0.88 1.42 25.92
N LYS A 124 0.09 1.84 26.73
CA LYS A 124 0.44 3.26 26.85
C LYS A 124 0.94 3.85 25.54
N HIS A 125 1.73 3.11 24.76
CA HIS A 125 2.18 3.56 23.45
C HIS A 125 1.06 3.54 22.40
N SER A 126 0.10 2.61 22.50
CA SER A 126 -1.10 2.58 21.65
C SER A 126 -2.16 3.62 22.03
N ALA A 127 -2.11 4.20 23.23
CA ALA A 127 -3.08 5.22 23.68
C ALA A 127 -3.06 6.50 22.82
N GLY A 128 -1.92 6.81 22.18
CA GLY A 128 -1.77 7.92 21.22
C GLY A 128 -2.18 7.57 19.78
N GLY A 129 -2.52 6.31 19.51
CA GLY A 129 -2.89 5.82 18.19
C GLY A 129 -2.62 4.33 18.03
N TYR A 130 -3.45 3.66 17.22
CA TYR A 130 -3.30 2.24 16.92
C TYR A 130 -1.97 1.94 16.22
N ILE A 131 -1.17 1.03 16.78
CA ILE A 131 0.06 0.51 16.19
C ILE A 131 -0.09 -1.00 16.01
N PHE A 132 -0.14 -1.45 14.76
CA PHE A 132 -0.45 -2.83 14.42
C PHE A 132 0.50 -3.86 15.05
N LEU A 133 1.80 -3.54 15.10
CA LEU A 133 2.81 -4.42 15.70
C LEU A 133 2.51 -4.73 17.17
N TYR A 134 2.04 -3.76 17.94
CA TYR A 134 1.77 -3.94 19.37
C TYR A 134 0.57 -4.86 19.60
N GLU A 135 -0.46 -4.75 18.75
CA GLU A 135 -1.59 -5.68 18.76
C GLU A 135 -1.18 -7.10 18.38
N LEU A 136 -0.25 -7.27 17.42
CA LEU A 136 0.27 -8.60 17.10
C LEU A 136 1.02 -9.24 18.28
N VAL A 137 1.79 -8.45 19.03
CA VAL A 137 2.52 -8.93 20.22
C VAL A 137 1.57 -9.44 21.31
N LYS A 138 0.40 -8.82 21.45
CA LYS A 138 -0.66 -9.29 22.37
C LYS A 138 -1.28 -10.62 21.93
N GLN A 139 -1.26 -10.94 20.64
CA GLN A 139 -1.85 -12.16 20.08
C GLN A 139 -0.85 -13.32 19.98
N THR A 140 0.42 -13.03 19.75
CA THR A 140 1.49 -14.03 19.63
C THR A 140 2.83 -13.45 20.04
N ARG A 141 3.71 -14.32 20.56
CA ARG A 141 5.07 -13.98 20.98
C ARG A 141 6.14 -14.52 20.02
N ASP A 142 5.73 -15.16 18.91
CA ASP A 142 6.65 -15.66 17.88
C ASP A 142 7.16 -14.52 16.99
N PRO A 143 8.44 -14.13 17.08
CA PRO A 143 8.99 -13.01 16.32
C PRO A 143 8.89 -13.21 14.80
N ILE A 144 8.96 -14.44 14.32
CA ILE A 144 8.89 -14.73 12.88
C ILE A 144 7.48 -14.49 12.36
N ILE A 145 6.46 -14.92 13.11
CA ILE A 145 5.06 -14.68 12.76
C ILE A 145 4.80 -13.18 12.75
N ILE A 146 5.17 -12.46 13.82
CA ILE A 146 4.93 -11.02 13.95
C ILE A 146 5.60 -10.25 12.80
N ARG A 147 6.89 -10.49 12.54
CA ARG A 147 7.62 -9.88 11.42
C ARG A 147 6.90 -10.12 10.10
N ASN A 148 6.59 -11.38 9.80
CA ASN A 148 6.03 -11.75 8.51
C ASN A 148 4.65 -11.13 8.30
N GLN A 149 3.81 -11.07 9.35
CA GLN A 149 2.49 -10.42 9.26
C GLN A 149 2.61 -8.90 9.07
N ALA A 150 3.50 -8.23 9.80
CA ALA A 150 3.74 -6.80 9.63
C ALA A 150 4.23 -6.47 8.21
N LEU A 151 5.20 -7.23 7.70
CA LEU A 151 5.71 -7.04 6.32
C LEU A 151 4.64 -7.37 5.26
N ASN A 152 3.83 -8.41 5.45
CA ASN A 152 2.74 -8.75 4.53
C ASN A 152 1.73 -7.61 4.40
N ILE A 153 1.34 -6.98 5.52
CA ILE A 153 0.41 -5.84 5.49
C ILE A 153 1.08 -4.60 4.93
N MET A 154 2.38 -4.40 5.15
CA MET A 154 3.13 -3.31 4.51
C MET A 154 3.07 -3.38 2.99
N VAL A 155 3.30 -4.57 2.42
CA VAL A 155 3.16 -4.81 0.98
C VAL A 155 1.75 -4.47 0.51
N ALA A 156 0.73 -4.96 1.22
CA ALA A 156 -0.66 -4.75 0.87
C ALA A 156 -1.06 -3.27 0.90
N GLY A 157 -0.67 -2.53 1.95
CA GLY A 157 -1.05 -1.12 2.13
C GLY A 157 -0.28 -0.14 1.25
N ARG A 158 0.98 -0.43 0.95
CA ARG A 158 1.86 0.49 0.21
C ARG A 158 1.59 0.47 -1.29
N ASP A 159 1.90 -0.66 -1.95
CA ASP A 159 2.01 -0.71 -3.41
C ASP A 159 0.63 -0.55 -4.07
N THR A 160 -0.42 -1.09 -3.44
CA THR A 160 -1.80 -0.99 -3.99
C THR A 160 -2.36 0.42 -3.91
N THR A 161 -2.17 1.11 -2.78
CA THR A 161 -2.66 2.48 -2.56
C THR A 161 -1.88 3.47 -3.42
N ALA A 162 -0.56 3.33 -3.51
CA ALA A 162 0.27 4.19 -4.37
C ALA A 162 -0.12 4.06 -5.84
N GLY A 163 -0.37 2.82 -6.30
CA GLY A 163 -0.86 2.54 -7.65
C GLY A 163 -2.22 3.20 -7.91
N LEU A 164 -3.18 3.03 -6.99
CA LEU A 164 -4.50 3.68 -7.09
C LEU A 164 -4.36 5.21 -7.20
N LEU A 165 -3.63 5.84 -6.28
CA LEU A 165 -3.46 7.30 -6.28
C LEU A 165 -2.80 7.78 -7.58
N SER A 166 -1.82 7.04 -8.10
CA SER A 166 -1.15 7.37 -9.35
C SER A 166 -2.13 7.38 -10.53
N PHE A 167 -2.94 6.33 -10.70
CA PHE A 167 -3.93 6.25 -11.77
C PHE A 167 -5.10 7.22 -11.57
N LEU A 168 -5.53 7.43 -10.33
CA LEU A 168 -6.56 8.40 -9.98
C LEU A 168 -6.17 9.80 -10.46
N PHE A 169 -4.97 10.27 -10.11
CA PHE A 169 -4.50 11.59 -10.53
C PHE A 169 -4.15 11.66 -12.02
N TYR A 170 -3.71 10.55 -12.63
CA TYR A 170 -3.55 10.45 -14.08
C TYR A 170 -4.89 10.71 -14.81
N GLU A 171 -5.98 10.10 -14.37
CA GLU A 171 -7.32 10.31 -14.94
C GLU A 171 -7.86 11.71 -14.62
N LEU A 172 -7.75 12.18 -13.38
CA LEU A 172 -8.22 13.51 -13.00
C LEU A 172 -7.54 14.64 -13.79
N ALA A 173 -6.25 14.48 -14.12
CA ALA A 173 -5.53 15.44 -14.96
C ALA A 173 -6.06 15.48 -16.42
N ARG A 174 -6.69 14.39 -16.89
CA ARG A 174 -7.22 14.24 -18.26
C ARG A 174 -8.72 14.53 -18.36
N HIS A 175 -9.41 14.60 -17.21
CA HIS A 175 -10.84 14.85 -17.11
C HIS A 175 -11.13 16.07 -16.21
N PRO A 176 -10.90 17.32 -16.70
CA PRO A 176 -11.04 18.53 -15.90
C PRO A 176 -12.45 18.77 -15.34
N ASP A 177 -13.47 18.27 -16.04
CA ASP A 177 -14.87 18.29 -15.61
C ASP A 177 -15.09 17.40 -14.38
N VAL A 178 -14.52 16.19 -14.38
CA VAL A 178 -14.55 15.28 -13.23
C VAL A 178 -13.78 15.88 -12.05
N TRP A 179 -12.59 16.43 -12.29
CA TRP A 179 -11.81 17.13 -11.28
C TRP A 179 -12.58 18.30 -10.65
N LYS A 180 -13.21 19.14 -11.47
CA LYS A 180 -13.99 20.29 -10.99
C LYS A 180 -15.13 19.83 -10.08
N LYS A 181 -15.93 18.85 -10.54
CA LYS A 181 -17.06 18.32 -9.77
C LYS A 181 -16.63 17.64 -8.46
N LEU A 182 -15.51 16.90 -8.49
CA LEU A 182 -14.94 16.30 -7.28
C LEU A 182 -14.51 17.38 -6.29
N LYS A 183 -13.80 18.39 -6.77
CA LYS A 183 -13.36 19.50 -5.92
C LYS A 183 -14.54 20.27 -5.31
N GLU A 184 -15.61 20.49 -6.08
CA GLU A 184 -16.84 21.11 -5.56
C GLU A 184 -17.46 20.28 -4.41
N GLU A 185 -17.52 18.96 -4.52
CA GLU A 185 -17.99 18.10 -3.43
C GLU A 185 -17.11 18.23 -2.17
N ILE A 186 -15.78 18.23 -2.33
CA ILE A 186 -14.85 18.37 -1.21
C ILE A 186 -14.95 19.76 -0.57
N ASP A 187 -14.96 20.83 -1.38
CA ASP A 187 -15.07 22.21 -0.91
C ASP A 187 -16.40 22.44 -0.17
N LEU A 188 -17.51 21.83 -0.62
CA LEU A 188 -18.83 21.91 0.05
C LEU A 188 -18.82 21.22 1.42
N ASN A 189 -18.23 20.04 1.53
CA ASN A 189 -18.23 19.28 2.78
C ASN A 189 -17.22 19.83 3.80
N PHE A 190 -16.03 20.24 3.34
CA PHE A 190 -14.89 20.54 4.22
C PHE A 190 -14.35 21.97 4.10
N GLY A 191 -14.94 22.82 3.27
CA GLY A 191 -14.48 24.19 3.07
C GLY A 191 -13.21 24.28 2.22
N ARG A 192 -12.71 25.51 2.04
CA ARG A 192 -11.56 25.81 1.18
C ARG A 192 -10.74 26.96 1.73
N GLY A 193 -9.42 26.88 1.57
CA GLY A 193 -8.52 27.96 1.96
C GLY A 193 -8.52 28.14 3.48
N GLU A 194 -8.78 29.36 3.94
CA GLU A 194 -8.85 29.68 5.37
C GLU A 194 -10.07 29.04 6.06
N ASP A 195 -11.15 28.78 5.31
CA ASP A 195 -12.36 28.14 5.82
C ASP A 195 -12.28 26.59 5.81
N SER A 196 -11.09 26.03 5.59
CA SER A 196 -10.90 24.57 5.54
C SER A 196 -11.04 23.94 6.92
N ARG A 197 -11.95 22.98 7.06
CA ARG A 197 -12.27 22.24 8.28
C ARG A 197 -11.67 20.83 8.21
N VAL A 198 -10.34 20.76 8.28
CA VAL A 198 -9.60 19.50 8.12
C VAL A 198 -9.90 18.51 9.25
N ASP A 199 -10.18 19.03 10.45
CA ASP A 199 -10.60 18.29 11.63
C ASP A 199 -11.96 17.58 11.45
N GLU A 200 -12.80 18.06 10.53
CA GLU A 200 -14.08 17.41 10.19
C GLU A 200 -13.91 16.21 9.25
N ILE A 201 -12.71 15.99 8.67
CA ILE A 201 -12.39 14.84 7.80
C ILE A 201 -12.26 13.57 8.65
N THR A 202 -13.41 13.01 8.99
CA THR A 202 -13.58 11.75 9.73
C THR A 202 -14.00 10.62 8.80
N PHE A 203 -13.84 9.37 9.24
CA PHE A 203 -14.31 8.20 8.50
C PHE A 203 -15.80 8.28 8.13
N GLU A 204 -16.65 8.77 9.06
CA GLU A 204 -18.08 8.94 8.81
C GLU A 204 -18.39 10.10 7.86
N SER A 205 -17.61 11.19 7.88
CA SER A 205 -17.78 12.28 6.91
C SER A 205 -17.39 11.84 5.49
N LEU A 206 -16.29 11.10 5.34
CA LEU A 206 -15.80 10.62 4.05
C LEU A 206 -16.78 9.64 3.38
N LYS A 207 -17.53 8.86 4.16
CA LYS A 207 -18.60 8.01 3.64
C LYS A 207 -19.71 8.80 2.94
N LYS A 208 -19.91 10.07 3.28
CA LYS A 208 -20.94 10.94 2.68
C LYS A 208 -20.49 11.55 1.35
N CYS A 209 -19.21 11.47 1.01
CA CYS A 209 -18.68 11.94 -0.28
C CYS A 209 -18.96 10.88 -1.37
N GLU A 210 -20.19 10.86 -1.88
CA GLU A 210 -20.64 9.88 -2.87
C GLU A 210 -19.87 10.00 -4.19
N TYR A 211 -19.57 11.22 -4.63
CA TYR A 211 -18.85 11.44 -5.89
C TYR A 211 -17.37 11.06 -5.75
N LEU A 212 -16.70 11.39 -4.64
CA LEU A 212 -15.36 10.90 -4.32
C LEU A 212 -15.29 9.37 -4.40
N LYS A 213 -16.25 8.67 -3.78
CA LYS A 213 -16.34 7.20 -3.87
C LYS A 213 -16.52 6.73 -5.31
N ALA A 214 -17.39 7.38 -6.09
CA ALA A 214 -17.60 7.04 -7.49
C ALA A 214 -16.31 7.20 -8.32
N VAL A 215 -15.55 8.28 -8.12
CA VAL A 215 -14.28 8.53 -8.81
C VAL A 215 -13.23 7.46 -8.42
N ILE A 216 -13.10 7.14 -7.12
CA ILE A 216 -12.18 6.09 -6.66
C ILE A 216 -12.56 4.73 -7.25
N ASN A 217 -13.85 4.40 -7.25
CA ASN A 217 -14.36 3.14 -7.81
C ASN A 217 -14.12 3.05 -9.32
N GLU A 218 -14.29 4.15 -10.06
CA GLU A 218 -14.04 4.18 -11.50
C GLU A 218 -12.55 4.03 -11.81
N ALA A 219 -11.68 4.67 -11.01
CA ALA A 219 -10.23 4.46 -11.11
C ALA A 219 -9.85 2.99 -10.85
N LEU A 220 -10.44 2.32 -9.84
CA LEU A 220 -10.21 0.90 -9.56
C LEU A 220 -10.83 -0.04 -10.60
N ARG A 221 -11.94 0.35 -11.23
CA ARG A 221 -12.56 -0.40 -12.33
C ARG A 221 -11.64 -0.40 -13.56
N LEU A 222 -11.11 0.77 -13.91
CA LEU A 222 -10.20 0.93 -15.05
C LEU A 222 -8.79 0.36 -14.75
N TYR A 223 -8.26 0.62 -13.56
CA TYR A 223 -6.90 0.29 -13.14
C TYR A 223 -6.90 -0.45 -11.79
N PRO A 224 -7.35 -1.71 -11.75
CA PRO A 224 -7.34 -2.48 -10.51
C PRO A 224 -5.89 -2.70 -10.05
N ALA A 225 -5.60 -2.34 -8.80
CA ALA A 225 -4.26 -2.47 -8.21
C ALA A 225 -3.69 -3.90 -8.28
N VAL A 226 -4.57 -4.92 -8.28
CA VAL A 226 -4.21 -6.33 -8.49
C VAL A 226 -4.98 -6.86 -9.70
N ALA A 227 -4.35 -6.77 -10.87
CA ALA A 227 -4.97 -7.10 -12.17
C ALA A 227 -5.26 -8.60 -12.36
N ILE A 228 -4.39 -9.47 -11.84
CA ILE A 228 -4.50 -10.93 -11.99
C ILE A 228 -4.41 -11.55 -10.60
N ASN A 229 -5.29 -12.49 -10.32
CA ASN A 229 -5.30 -13.21 -9.05
C ASN A 229 -5.43 -14.71 -9.30
N PHE A 230 -5.02 -15.51 -8.32
CA PHE A 230 -4.93 -16.96 -8.45
C PHE A 230 -5.74 -17.66 -7.35
N ARG A 231 -6.36 -18.79 -7.68
CA ARG A 231 -6.99 -19.71 -6.74
C ARG A 231 -6.49 -21.12 -7.03
N MET A 232 -6.31 -21.92 -5.98
CA MET A 232 -5.97 -23.34 -6.12
C MET A 232 -7.16 -24.18 -5.69
N ALA A 233 -7.57 -25.13 -6.52
CA ALA A 233 -8.66 -26.04 -6.18
C ALA A 233 -8.24 -26.99 -5.06
N THR A 234 -8.97 -26.99 -3.94
CA THR A 234 -8.68 -27.86 -2.77
C THR A 234 -9.19 -29.29 -2.96
N LYS A 235 -10.08 -29.50 -3.93
CA LYS A 235 -10.64 -30.78 -4.37
C LYS A 235 -10.94 -30.70 -5.87
N ASN A 236 -11.18 -31.86 -6.51
CA ASN A 236 -11.69 -31.88 -7.87
C ASN A 236 -13.03 -31.13 -7.91
N THR A 237 -13.15 -30.19 -8.83
CA THR A 237 -14.33 -29.33 -9.02
C THR A 237 -14.45 -28.97 -10.50
N THR A 238 -15.48 -28.21 -10.86
CA THR A 238 -15.66 -27.73 -12.23
C THR A 238 -15.88 -26.22 -12.25
N LEU A 239 -15.36 -25.54 -13.29
CA LEU A 239 -15.91 -24.24 -13.69
C LEU A 239 -17.21 -24.50 -14.46
N PRO A 240 -18.27 -23.70 -14.26
CA PRO A 240 -19.57 -23.99 -14.86
C PRO A 240 -19.60 -23.83 -16.38
N ARG A 241 -18.70 -23.02 -16.95
CA ARG A 241 -18.59 -22.71 -18.38
C ARG A 241 -17.12 -22.60 -18.80
N GLY A 242 -16.89 -22.57 -20.11
CA GLY A 242 -15.60 -22.43 -20.78
C GLY A 242 -15.14 -23.68 -21.55
N GLY A 243 -15.88 -24.79 -21.48
CA GLY A 243 -15.58 -26.04 -22.18
C GLY A 243 -16.53 -26.33 -23.35
N GLY A 244 -16.17 -27.30 -24.19
CA GLY A 244 -16.93 -27.67 -25.39
C GLY A 244 -16.77 -26.66 -26.53
N GLU A 245 -17.33 -26.96 -27.71
CA GLU A 245 -17.16 -26.15 -28.93
C GLU A 245 -17.76 -24.73 -28.81
N ASN A 246 -18.78 -24.55 -27.96
CA ASN A 246 -19.48 -23.28 -27.73
C ASN A 246 -19.13 -22.62 -26.38
N GLU A 247 -18.12 -23.12 -25.67
CA GLU A 247 -17.69 -22.64 -24.36
C GLU A 247 -18.78 -22.68 -23.25
N GLN A 248 -19.89 -23.40 -23.44
CA GLN A 248 -20.96 -23.49 -22.43
C GLN A 248 -20.85 -24.71 -21.52
N SER A 249 -19.99 -25.68 -21.84
CA SER A 249 -19.85 -26.89 -21.04
C SER A 249 -18.93 -26.65 -19.83
N PRO A 250 -19.09 -27.40 -18.73
CA PRO A 250 -18.19 -27.31 -17.59
C PRO A 250 -16.76 -27.73 -17.92
N ILE A 251 -15.78 -27.09 -17.30
CA ILE A 251 -14.36 -27.49 -17.35
C ILE A 251 -13.97 -28.15 -16.03
N LEU A 252 -13.38 -29.35 -16.08
CA LEU A 252 -12.79 -29.98 -14.90
C LEU A 252 -11.57 -29.20 -14.40
N VAL A 253 -11.59 -28.85 -13.11
CA VAL A 253 -10.45 -28.30 -12.37
C VAL A 253 -10.04 -29.33 -11.32
N ARG A 254 -8.84 -29.89 -11.47
CA ARG A 254 -8.34 -30.94 -10.55
C ARG A 254 -7.88 -30.35 -9.23
N LYS A 255 -7.91 -31.14 -8.16
CA LYS A 255 -7.25 -30.79 -6.88
C LYS A 255 -5.79 -30.38 -7.14
N GLY A 256 -5.38 -29.26 -6.57
CA GLY A 256 -4.04 -28.68 -6.75
C GLY A 256 -3.87 -27.83 -8.00
N GLN A 257 -4.83 -27.83 -8.92
CA GLN A 257 -4.77 -27.00 -10.13
C GLN A 257 -4.99 -25.54 -9.77
N VAL A 258 -4.11 -24.67 -10.27
CA VAL A 258 -4.22 -23.22 -10.13
C VAL A 258 -5.07 -22.66 -11.28
N VAL A 259 -6.03 -21.82 -10.93
CA VAL A 259 -6.86 -21.05 -11.84
C VAL A 259 -6.53 -19.57 -11.64
N ALA A 260 -6.11 -18.92 -12.71
CA ALA A 260 -5.93 -17.47 -12.74
C ALA A 260 -7.21 -16.80 -13.23
N TYR A 261 -7.57 -15.65 -12.66
CA TYR A 261 -8.62 -14.80 -13.19
C TYR A 261 -8.10 -13.36 -13.32
N CYS A 262 -8.51 -12.69 -14.40
CA CYS A 262 -8.08 -11.35 -14.73
C CYS A 262 -9.17 -10.35 -14.33
N CYS A 263 -8.96 -9.64 -13.21
CA CYS A 263 -9.86 -8.62 -12.70
C CYS A 263 -10.09 -7.51 -13.74
N VAL A 264 -9.04 -7.13 -14.48
CA VAL A 264 -9.13 -6.09 -15.52
C VAL A 264 -10.15 -6.46 -16.59
N SER A 265 -10.14 -7.72 -17.05
CA SER A 265 -11.07 -8.18 -18.08
C SER A 265 -12.51 -8.22 -17.54
N THR A 266 -12.71 -8.66 -16.30
CA THR A 266 -14.05 -8.71 -15.69
C THR A 266 -14.63 -7.33 -15.37
N HIS A 267 -13.80 -6.33 -15.09
CA HIS A 267 -14.25 -4.96 -14.80
C HIS A 267 -14.58 -4.14 -16.06
N ARG A 268 -14.22 -4.65 -17.24
CA ARG A 268 -14.37 -3.98 -18.53
C ARG A 268 -15.30 -4.72 -19.50
N TYR A 269 -15.91 -5.82 -19.04
CA TYR A 269 -16.88 -6.58 -19.81
C TYR A 269 -18.27 -5.93 -19.73
#